data_AF-A0A7C6QB52-F1
#
_entry.id   AF-A0A7C6QB52-F1
#
_cell.length_a   1.000
_cell.length_b   1.000
_cell.length_c   1.000
_cell.angle_alpha   90.00
_cell.angle_beta   90.00
_cell.angle_gamma   90.00
#
_symmetry.space_group_name_H-M   'P 1'
#
loop_
_entity.id
_entity.type
_entity.pdbx_description
1 polymer ?
#
loop_
_entity_poly.entity_id
_entity_poly.type
_entity_poly.pdbx_seq_one_letter_code
_entity_poly.pdbx_strand_id
1 'polypeptide(L)'
;MNFPKQILFPSLKKSGRTTLWLLKIILPISLLVRFLDYFGALAFIAQFLDPVFLHLGLPGSTAIIFITSIFLPLYAPLAIIMSMTVTLRELTILALMCQIA
;
A
#
# COMPACT_ATOMS: atom_id res chain seq x y z
N MET A 1 -37.63 17.68 15.39
CA MET A 1 -36.42 16.84 15.58
C MET A 1 -35.87 16.44 14.22
N ASN A 2 -34.91 17.18 13.64
CA ASN A 2 -34.33 16.93 12.30
C ASN A 2 -32.82 16.59 12.37
N PHE A 3 -32.45 15.73 13.31
CA PHE A 3 -31.07 15.27 13.52
C PHE A 3 -30.36 14.66 12.30
N PRO A 4 -30.98 13.80 11.45
CA PRO A 4 -30.22 13.13 10.40
C PRO A 4 -29.77 14.06 9.26
N LYS A 5 -30.61 15.03 8.86
CA LYS A 5 -30.29 15.95 7.75
C LYS A 5 -29.23 16.98 8.10
N GLN A 6 -29.12 17.38 9.38
CA GLN A 6 -28.13 18.37 9.82
C GLN A 6 -26.77 17.77 10.14
N ILE A 7 -26.64 16.46 10.33
CA ILE A 7 -25.35 15.83 10.65
C ILE A 7 -24.75 15.15 9.41
N LEU A 8 -25.55 14.39 8.64
CA LEU A 8 -25.05 13.65 7.48
C LEU A 8 -24.59 14.55 6.34
N PHE A 9 -25.40 15.53 5.92
CA PHE A 9 -25.07 16.39 4.78
C PHE A 9 -23.81 17.26 4.98
N PRO A 10 -23.61 17.94 6.12
CA PRO A 10 -22.39 18.71 6.32
C PRO A 10 -21.18 17.83 6.59
N SER A 11 -21.33 16.68 7.26
CA SER A 11 -20.22 15.73 7.48
C SER A 11 -19.74 15.13 6.16
N LEU A 12 -20.66 14.78 5.25
CA LEU A 12 -20.32 14.27 3.92
C LEU A 12 -19.65 15.35 3.05
N LYS A 13 -20.13 16.60 3.10
CA LYS A 13 -19.55 17.72 2.34
C LYS A 13 -18.15 18.08 2.84
N LYS A 14 -17.91 18.02 4.16
CA LYS A 14 -16.61 18.29 4.78
C LYS A 14 -15.62 17.15 4.51
N SER A 15 -16.06 15.90 4.65
CA SER A 15 -15.25 14.70 4.35
C SER A 15 -14.92 14.60 2.86
N GLY A 16 -15.90 14.81 1.98
CA GLY A 16 -15.72 14.73 0.53
C GLY A 16 -14.68 15.73 0.00
N ARG A 17 -14.60 16.94 0.56
CA ARG A 17 -13.56 17.90 0.17
C ARG A 17 -12.16 17.42 0.55
N THR A 18 -12.01 16.84 1.74
CA THR A 18 -10.73 16.27 2.21
C THR A 18 -10.35 15.03 1.39
N THR A 19 -11.30 14.14 1.11
CA THR A 19 -11.09 12.96 0.25
C THR A 19 -10.67 13.36 -1.15
N LEU A 20 -11.33 14.34 -1.78
CA LEU A 20 -10.95 14.83 -3.11
C LEU A 20 -9.56 15.47 -3.11
N TRP A 21 -9.19 16.19 -2.04
CA TRP A 21 -7.86 16.75 -1.89
C TRP A 21 -6.79 15.67 -1.78
N LEU A 22 -7.03 14.66 -0.94
CA LEU A 22 -6.13 13.52 -0.77
C LEU A 22 -6.01 12.69 -2.05
N LEU A 23 -7.13 12.41 -2.72
CA LEU A 23 -7.17 11.65 -3.96
C LEU A 23 -6.39 12.35 -5.07
N LYS A 24 -6.46 13.68 -5.13
CA LYS A 24 -5.71 14.48 -6.10
C LYS A 24 -4.19 14.41 -5.88
N ILE A 25 -3.73 14.05 -4.69
CA ILE A 25 -2.32 13.80 -4.37
C ILE A 25 -1.95 12.33 -4.60
N ILE A 26 -2.79 11.40 -4.15
CA ILE A 26 -2.53 9.95 -4.24
C ILE A 26 -2.52 9.47 -5.69
N LEU A 27 -3.43 9.95 -6.54
CA LEU A 27 -3.51 9.54 -7.95
C LEU A 27 -2.21 9.76 -8.74
N PRO A 28 -1.62 10.97 -8.79
CA PRO A 28 -0.40 11.19 -9.55
C PRO A 28 0.80 10.42 -8.98
N ILE A 29 0.90 10.30 -7.65
CA ILE A 29 1.96 9.51 -7.00
C ILE A 29 1.81 8.04 -7.38
N SER A 30 0.61 7.48 -7.24
CA SER A 30 0.34 6.08 -7.58
C SER A 30 0.61 5.81 -9.05
N LEU A 31 0.27 6.73 -9.95
CA LEU A 31 0.57 6.61 -11.37
C LEU A 31 2.08 6.59 -11.62
N LEU A 32 2.83 7.50 -11.01
CA LEU A 32 4.29 7.56 -11.14
C LEU A 32 4.94 6.27 -10.64
N VAL A 33 4.52 5.78 -9.47
CA VAL A 33 5.06 4.54 -8.90
C VAL A 33 4.71 3.34 -9.77
N ARG A 34 3.52 3.32 -10.38
CA ARG A 34 3.11 2.27 -11.32
C ARG A 34 3.96 2.28 -12.60
N PHE A 35 4.43 3.44 -13.04
CA PHE A 35 5.46 3.52 -14.07
C PHE A 35 6.79 2.93 -13.58
N LEU A 36 7.26 3.29 -12.38
CA LEU A 36 8.49 2.71 -11.80
C LEU A 36 8.41 1.18 -11.67
N ASP A 37 7.24 0.66 -11.28
CA ASP A 37 6.96 -0.77 -11.22
C ASP A 37 7.03 -1.42 -12.60
N TYR A 38 6.39 -0.80 -13.60
CA TYR A 38 6.41 -1.27 -15.00
C TYR A 38 7.82 -1.31 -15.59
N PHE A 39 8.68 -0.35 -15.23
CA PHE A 39 10.11 -0.35 -15.62
C PHE A 39 10.96 -1.36 -14.82
N GLY A 40 10.39 -2.06 -13.82
CA GLY A 40 11.12 -3.00 -12.98
C GLY A 40 12.05 -2.34 -11.96
N ALA A 41 11.97 -1.01 -11.77
CA ALA A 41 12.81 -0.30 -10.83
C ALA A 41 12.53 -0.73 -9.38
N LEU A 42 11.26 -0.98 -9.03
CA LEU A 42 10.88 -1.50 -7.71
C LEU A 42 11.41 -2.92 -7.49
N ALA A 43 11.40 -3.77 -8.53
CA ALA A 43 11.94 -5.12 -8.46
C ALA A 43 13.48 -5.12 -8.28
N PHE A 44 14.18 -4.17 -8.90
CA PHE A 44 15.62 -4.00 -8.70
C PHE A 44 15.96 -3.60 -7.27
N ILE A 45 15.19 -2.67 -6.67
CA ILE A 45 15.33 -2.30 -5.26
C ILE A 45 14.99 -3.48 -4.35
N ALA A 46 13.95 -4.24 -4.68
CA ALA A 46 13.56 -5.43 -3.92
C ALA A 46 14.66 -6.49 -3.90
N GLN A 47 15.36 -6.72 -5.02
CA GLN A 47 16.51 -7.63 -5.08
C GLN A 47 17.66 -7.22 -4.16
N PHE A 48 17.85 -5.92 -3.95
CA PHE A 48 18.85 -5.44 -2.99
C PHE A 48 18.44 -5.70 -1.53
N LEU A 49 17.13 -5.77 -1.26
CA LEU A 49 16.56 -6.10 0.05
C LEU A 49 16.39 -7.61 0.27
N ASP A 50 16.53 -8.46 -0.76
CA ASP A 50 16.49 -9.92 -0.65
C ASP A 50 17.32 -10.49 0.51
N PRO A 51 18.61 -10.11 0.71
CA PRO A 51 19.37 -10.64 1.83
C PRO A 51 18.74 -10.28 3.18
N VAL A 52 18.17 -9.08 3.34
CA VAL A 52 17.51 -8.68 4.59
C VAL A 52 16.26 -9.52 4.83
N PHE A 53 15.46 -9.75 3.79
CA PHE A 53 14.24 -10.57 3.87
C PHE A 53 14.56 -12.03 4.22
N LEU A 54 15.63 -12.60 3.65
CA LEU A 54 16.10 -13.94 4.01
C LEU A 54 16.53 -14.04 5.47
N HIS A 55 17.21 -13.02 6.03
CA HIS A 55 17.56 -12.99 7.46
C HIS A 55 16.33 -12.88 8.37
N LEU A 56 15.27 -12.23 7.91
CA LEU A 56 13.98 -12.14 8.61
C LEU A 56 13.13 -13.42 8.48
N GLY A 57 13.59 -14.41 7.70
CA GLY A 57 12.86 -15.65 7.46
C GLY A 57 11.71 -15.50 6.47
N LEU A 58 11.78 -14.49 5.58
CA LEU A 58 10.82 -14.25 4.50
C LEU A 58 11.42 -14.65 3.15
N PRO A 59 10.60 -15.12 2.20
CA PRO A 59 11.05 -15.35 0.83
C PRO A 59 11.37 -14.00 0.18
N GLY A 60 12.53 -13.88 -0.49
CA GLY A 60 12.98 -12.64 -1.13
C GLY A 60 11.95 -12.03 -2.10
N SER A 61 11.13 -12.89 -2.75
CA SER A 61 10.02 -12.45 -3.59
C SER A 61 8.99 -11.55 -2.89
N THR A 62 8.90 -11.57 -1.55
CA THR A 62 8.00 -10.70 -0.78
C THR A 62 8.58 -9.29 -0.53
N ALA A 63 9.87 -9.06 -0.81
CA ALA A 63 10.48 -7.73 -0.71
C ALA A 63 9.82 -6.70 -1.62
N ILE A 64 9.32 -7.13 -2.79
CA ILE A 64 8.59 -6.25 -3.71
C ILE A 64 7.30 -5.72 -3.10
N ILE A 65 6.64 -6.49 -2.25
CA ILE A 65 5.39 -6.12 -1.59
C ILE A 65 5.65 -4.99 -0.59
N PHE A 66 6.72 -5.10 0.20
CA PHE A 66 7.13 -4.07 1.15
C PHE A 66 7.59 -2.79 0.45
N ILE A 67 8.38 -2.90 -0.61
CA ILE A 67 8.78 -1.73 -1.41
C ILE A 67 7.56 -1.04 -2.01
N THR A 68 6.60 -1.81 -2.53
CA THR A 68 5.34 -1.26 -3.05
C THR A 68 4.53 -0.55 -1.96
N SER A 69 4.53 -1.05 -0.72
CA SER A 69 3.79 -0.42 0.39
C SER A 69 4.33 0.93 0.82
N ILE A 70 5.63 1.20 0.64
CA ILE A 70 6.23 2.51 0.94
C ILE A 70 5.71 3.58 -0.02
N PHE A 71 5.49 3.21 -1.28
CA PHE A 71 5.17 4.17 -2.33
C PHE A 71 3.67 4.26 -2.66
N LEU A 72 2.92 3.17 -2.45
CA LEU A 72 1.48 3.10 -2.70
C LEU A 72 0.70 2.88 -1.41
N PRO A 73 -0.59 3.28 -1.38
CA PRO A 73 -1.49 2.92 -0.30
C PRO A 73 -1.54 1.40 -0.11
N LEU A 74 -1.74 0.93 1.13
CA LEU A 74 -1.77 -0.49 1.52
C LEU A 74 -2.67 -1.40 0.68
N TYR A 75 -3.65 -0.85 -0.02
CA TYR A 75 -4.48 -1.61 -0.95
C TYR A 75 -3.68 -2.24 -2.12
N ALA A 76 -2.63 -1.57 -2.59
CA ALA A 76 -1.78 -2.10 -3.66
C ALA A 76 -0.96 -3.34 -3.24
N PRO A 77 -0.16 -3.32 -2.16
CA PRO A 77 0.57 -4.49 -1.70
C PRO A 77 -0.37 -5.64 -1.29
N LEU A 78 -1.57 -5.36 -0.77
CA LEU A 78 -2.59 -6.39 -0.52
C LEU A 78 -2.99 -7.15 -1.79
N ALA A 79 -3.15 -6.47 -2.92
CA ALA A 79 -3.44 -7.12 -4.19
C ALA A 79 -2.30 -8.05 -4.66
N ILE A 80 -1.04 -7.66 -4.41
CA ILE A 80 0.14 -8.46 -4.76
C ILE A 80 0.24 -9.69 -3.86
N ILE A 81 0.03 -9.53 -2.54
CA ILE A 81 -0.01 -10.64 -1.58
C ILE A 81 -1.04 -11.68 -2.01
N MET A 82 -2.24 -11.25 -2.41
CA MET A 82 -3.30 -12.17 -2.86
C MET A 82 -2.93 -12.95 -4.13
N SER A 83 -1.98 -12.46 -4.92
CA SER A 83 -1.47 -13.15 -6.11
C SER A 83 -0.32 -14.12 -5.81
N MET A 84 0.21 -14.13 -4.58
CA MET A 84 1.33 -14.98 -4.17
C MET A 84 0.91 -15.93 -3.05
N THR A 85 1.43 -17.17 -3.09
CA THR A 85 1.19 -18.14 -2.02
C THR A 85 2.19 -17.90 -0.89
N VAL A 86 1.82 -17.04 0.05
CA VAL A 86 2.61 -16.69 1.24
C VAL A 86 2.05 -17.43 2.46
N THR A 87 2.91 -17.95 3.34
CA THR A 87 2.45 -18.63 4.56
C THR A 87 1.87 -17.62 5.58
N LEU A 88 1.05 -18.11 6.51
CA LEU A 88 0.43 -17.26 7.55
C LEU A 88 1.48 -16.54 8.43
N ARG A 89 2.66 -17.16 8.62
CA ARG A 89 3.79 -16.55 9.33
C ARG A 89 4.37 -15.37 8.55
N GLU A 90 4.71 -15.61 7.29
CA GLU A 90 5.29 -14.58 6.42
C GLU A 90 4.32 -13.42 6.20
N LEU A 91 3.03 -13.73 6.04
CA LEU A 91 1.96 -12.74 5.86
C LEU A 91 1.85 -11.79 7.05
N THR A 92 1.92 -12.30 8.29
CA THR A 92 1.79 -11.46 9.49
C THR A 92 3.00 -10.56 9.70
N ILE A 93 4.21 -11.06 9.44
CA ILE A 93 5.44 -10.26 9.48
C ILE A 93 5.36 -9.16 8.41
N LEU A 94 5.02 -9.52 7.18
CA LEU A 94 4.91 -8.58 6.07
C LEU A 94 3.82 -7.53 6.30
N ALA A 95 2.68 -7.93 6.87
CA ALA A 95 1.59 -7.02 7.21
C ALA A 95 2.02 -5.99 8.27
N LEU A 96 2.76 -6.41 9.30
CA LEU A 96 3.31 -5.49 10.31
C LEU A 96 4.32 -4.52 9.69
N MET A 97 5.19 -5.02 8.81
CA MET A 97 6.16 -4.17 8.09
C MET A 97 5.45 -3.15 7.20
N CYS A 98 4.44 -3.56 6.44
CA CYS A 98 3.67 -2.67 5.58
C CYS A 98 2.90 -1.62 6.38
N GLN A 99 2.40 -1.97 7.58
CA GLN A 99 1.67 -1.03 8.43
C GLN A 99 2.56 0.08 9.02
N ILE A 100 3.86 -0.18 9.18
CA ILE A 100 4.84 0.78 9.71
C ILE A 100 5.37 1.70 8.60
N ALA A 101 5.41 1.21 7.36
CA ALA A 101 5.86 1.93 6.17
C ALA A 101 4.89 3.08 5.81
#